data_AF-A0A2I2GKC3-F1
#
_entry.id   AF-A0A2I2GKC3-F1
#
_cell.length_a   1.000
_cell.length_b   1.000
_cell.length_c   1.000
_cell.angle_alpha   90.00
_cell.angle_beta   90.00
_cell.angle_gamma   90.00
#
_symmetry.space_group_name_H-M   'P 1'
#
loop_
_entity.id
_entity.type
_entity.pdbx_description
1 polymer ?
#
loop_
_entity_poly.entity_id
_entity_poly.type
_entity_poly.pdbx_seq_one_letter_code
_entity_poly.pdbx_strand_id
1 'polypeptide(L)' 'MLLDHASAQGHFNLSSANRALYTASEYGHVEIIQLLLARGVSPNAAGSMYGCVLEAVAYYGSEDAVQALLAAGAEINF' A
#
# COMPACT_ATOMS: atom_id res chain seq x y z
N MET A 1 6.40 -0.14 -34.21
CA MET A 1 7.09 0.03 -32.92
C MET A 1 6.86 1.46 -32.49
N LEU A 2 5.98 1.67 -31.51
CA LEU A 2 5.61 3.00 -31.04
C LEU A 2 5.37 2.91 -29.55
N LEU A 3 6.29 3.46 -28.76
CA LEU A 3 6.02 4.53 -27.80
C LEU A 3 7.32 4.84 -27.04
N ASP A 4 8.13 5.70 -27.65
CA ASP A 4 8.77 6.79 -26.94
C ASP A 4 7.66 7.69 -26.37
N HIS A 5 7.71 7.96 -25.06
CA HIS A 5 7.31 9.18 -24.36
C HIS A 5 7.03 8.86 -22.88
N ALA A 6 8.03 9.05 -22.02
CA ALA A 6 7.91 9.64 -20.68
C ALA A 6 9.13 9.31 -19.80
N SER A 7 10.32 9.75 -20.21
CA SER A 7 11.41 10.02 -19.26
C SER A 7 11.07 11.29 -18.47
N ALA A 8 10.12 11.20 -17.54
CA ALA A 8 9.79 12.27 -16.60
C ALA A 8 8.99 11.76 -15.38
N GLN A 9 9.55 10.87 -14.56
CA GLN A 9 9.16 10.76 -13.15
C GLN A 9 10.39 10.31 -12.34
N GLY A 10 10.71 11.03 -11.26
CA GLY A 10 11.75 10.61 -10.33
C GLY A 10 11.48 9.18 -9.86
N HIS A 11 12.51 8.33 -9.84
CA HIS A 11 12.41 6.89 -9.57
C HIS A 11 11.50 6.57 -8.38
N PHE A 12 10.23 6.25 -8.64
CA PHE A 12 9.31 5.75 -7.63
C PHE A 12 9.68 4.29 -7.37
N ASN A 13 10.47 4.06 -6.32
CA ASN A 13 10.85 2.71 -5.95
C ASN A 13 9.66 2.02 -5.26
N LEU A 14 9.00 1.14 -6.00
CA LEU A 14 7.85 0.35 -5.54
C LEU A 14 8.17 -0.50 -4.29
N SER A 15 9.40 -0.98 -4.14
CA SER A 15 9.82 -1.73 -2.94
C SER A 15 9.81 -0.84 -1.69
N SER A 16 10.35 0.38 -1.81
CA SER A 16 10.31 1.39 -0.74
C SER A 16 8.88 1.80 -0.40
N ALA A 17 8.04 1.97 -1.42
CA ALA A 17 6.65 2.39 -1.27
C ALA A 17 5.77 1.31 -0.65
N ASN A 18 5.96 0.04 -1.02
CA ASN A 18 5.30 -1.10 -0.38
C ASN A 18 5.63 -1.17 1.11
N ARG A 19 6.91 -0.99 1.46
CA ARG A 19 7.34 -0.96 2.87
C ARG A 19 6.77 0.22 3.62
N ALA A 20 6.66 1.38 2.98
CA ALA A 20 6.02 2.56 3.56
C ALA A 20 4.51 2.33 3.80
N LEU A 21 3.81 1.69 2.85
CA LEU A 21 2.40 1.33 3.01
C LEU A 21 2.22 0.36 4.17
N TYR A 22 3.08 -0.66 4.26
CA TYR A 22 3.09 -1.63 5.35
C TYR A 22 3.28 -0.95 6.71
N THR A 23 4.31 -0.12 6.88
CA THR A 23 4.55 0.58 8.14
C THR A 23 3.43 1.56 8.49
N ALA A 24 2.91 2.31 7.51
CA ALA A 24 1.78 3.22 7.75
C ALA A 24 0.53 2.44 8.21
N SER A 25 0.31 1.27 7.63
CA SER A 25 -0.74 0.32 8.01
C SER A 25 -0.59 -0.22 9.44
N GLU A 26 0.62 -0.63 9.84
CA GLU A 26 0.89 -1.10 11.21
C GLU A 26 0.56 -0.05 12.28
N TYR A 27 0.82 1.22 11.99
CA TYR A 27 0.58 2.32 12.92
C TYR A 27 -0.74 3.08 12.70
N GLY A 28 -1.59 2.63 11.77
CA GLY A 28 -2.89 3.25 11.49
C GLY A 28 -2.81 4.66 10.90
N HIS A 29 -1.75 4.99 10.16
CA HIS A 29 -1.55 6.30 9.52
C HIS A 29 -2.36 6.42 8.22
N VAL A 30 -3.68 6.57 8.37
CA VAL A 30 -4.67 6.55 7.28
C VAL A 30 -4.34 7.54 6.15
N GLU A 31 -3.91 8.76 6.47
CA GLU A 31 -3.58 9.78 5.48
C GLU A 31 -2.40 9.38 4.60
N ILE A 32 -1.41 8.70 5.19
CA ILE A 32 -0.24 8.17 4.46
C ILE A 32 -0.65 6.99 3.60
N ILE A 33 -1.50 6.10 4.11
CA ILE A 33 -2.07 4.98 3.36
C ILE A 33 -2.77 5.50 2.10
N GLN A 34 -3.68 6.47 2.24
CA GLN A 34 -4.42 7.05 1.12
C GLN A 34 -3.47 7.72 0.10
N LEU A 35 -2.46 8.45 0.57
CA LEU A 35 -1.47 9.08 -0.32
C LEU A 35 -0.70 8.04 -1.15
N LEU A 36 -0.27 6.94 -0.53
CA LEU A 36 0.49 5.89 -1.21
C LEU A 36 -0.38 5.14 -2.22
N LEU A 37 -1.61 4.81 -1.84
CA LEU A 37 -2.59 4.18 -2.75
C LEU A 37 -2.88 5.08 -3.96
N ALA A 38 -3.03 6.39 -3.75
CA ALA A 38 -3.21 7.37 -4.84
C ALA A 38 -1.99 7.48 -5.78
N ARG A 39 -0.80 7.04 -5.35
CA ARG A 39 0.41 6.95 -6.19
C ARG A 39 0.53 5.63 -6.95
N GLY A 40 -0.47 4.76 -6.88
CA GLY A 40 -0.50 3.48 -7.58
C GLY A 40 0.27 2.37 -6.86
N VAL A 41 0.54 2.52 -5.56
CA VAL A 41 1.04 1.42 -4.75
C VAL A 41 -0.04 0.35 -4.66
N SER A 42 0.35 -0.90 -4.82
CA SER A 42 -0.58 -2.02 -4.68
C SER A 42 -1.12 -2.07 -3.25
N PRO A 43 -2.45 -2.13 -3.04
CA PRO A 43 -3.04 -2.32 -1.71
C PRO A 43 -2.66 -3.69 -1.11
N ASN A 44 -2.23 -4.64 -1.95
CA ASN A 44 -1.77 -5.98 -1.57
C ASN A 44 -0.24 -6.02 -1.33
N ALA A 45 0.35 -4.92 -0.88
CA ALA A 45 1.77 -4.86 -0.60
C ALA A 45 2.16 -5.94 0.44
N ALA A 46 3.15 -6.75 0.09
CA ALA A 46 3.67 -7.79 0.97
C ALA A 46 4.55 -7.19 2.08
N GLY A 47 4.35 -7.68 3.29
CA GLY A 47 5.13 -7.36 4.47
C GLY A 47 6.25 -8.35 4.74
N SER A 48 7.10 -8.03 5.71
CA SER A 48 8.12 -8.98 6.19
C SER A 48 7.63 -9.88 7.33
N MET A 49 6.66 -9.43 8.13
CA MET A 49 6.24 -10.11 9.37
C MET A 49 4.84 -10.71 9.27
N TYR A 50 3.88 -9.96 8.74
CA TYR A 50 2.54 -10.42 8.40
C TYR A 50 2.46 -10.39 6.87
N GLY A 51 2.08 -11.51 6.25
CA GLY A 51 2.29 -11.76 4.81
C GLY A 51 1.89 -10.59 3.91
N CYS A 52 0.71 -10.02 4.15
CA CYS A 52 0.22 -8.83 3.46
C CYS A 52 -0.15 -7.66 4.40
N VAL A 53 -0.23 -6.47 3.82
CA VAL A 53 -0.67 -5.23 4.48
C VAL A 53 -1.99 -5.39 5.24
N LEU A 54 -2.96 -6.13 4.70
CA LEU A 54 -4.29 -6.28 5.32
C LEU A 54 -4.23 -7.07 6.62
N GLU A 55 -3.42 -8.14 6.67
CA GLU A 55 -3.19 -8.93 7.89
C GLU A 55 -2.53 -8.09 8.99
N ALA A 56 -1.55 -7.26 8.62
CA ALA A 56 -0.91 -6.34 9.56
C ALA A 56 -1.93 -5.37 10.17
N VAL A 57 -2.73 -4.70 9.33
CA VAL A 57 -3.75 -3.76 9.85
C VAL A 57 -4.78 -4.45 10.73
N ALA A 58 -5.23 -5.66 10.34
CA ALA A 58 -6.18 -6.43 11.12
C ALA A 58 -5.64 -6.78 12.51
N TYR A 59 -4.36 -7.14 12.61
CA TYR A 59 -3.71 -7.43 13.89
C TYR A 59 -3.65 -6.22 14.82
N TYR A 60 -3.35 -5.03 14.27
CA TYR A 60 -3.26 -3.79 15.05
C TYR A 60 -4.63 -3.10 15.29
N GLY A 61 -5.70 -3.58 14.65
CA GLY A 61 -7.07 -3.17 14.93
C GLY A 61 -7.45 -1.77 14.41
N SER A 62 -6.79 -1.27 13.37
CA SER A 62 -7.11 0.05 12.79
C SER A 62 -8.23 -0.08 11.75
N GLU A 63 -9.49 0.07 12.18
CA GLU A 63 -10.67 -0.04 11.32
C GLU A 63 -10.61 0.90 10.10
N ASP A 64 -10.20 2.15 10.29
CA ASP A 64 -10.10 3.14 9.20
C ASP A 64 -9.06 2.75 8.14
N ALA A 65 -7.94 2.15 8.57
CA ALA A 65 -6.92 1.66 7.65
C ALA A 65 -7.42 0.42 6.89
N VAL A 66 -8.17 -0.48 7.54
CA VAL A 66 -8.82 -1.62 6.85
C VAL A 66 -9.76 -1.10 5.78
N GLN A 67 -10.61 -0.12 6.11
CA GLN A 67 -11.55 0.46 5.14
C GLN A 67 -10.82 1.12 3.97
N ALA A 68 -9.75 1.87 4.22
CA ALA A 68 -8.96 2.52 3.16
C ALA A 68 -8.35 1.50 2.19
N LEU A 69 -7.83 0.39 2.71
CA LEU A 69 -7.24 -0.67 1.89
C LEU A 69 -8.29 -1.45 1.09
N LEU A 70 -9.41 -1.82 1.73
CA LEU A 70 -10.52 -2.49 1.04
C LEU A 70 -11.14 -1.61 -0.05
N ALA A 71 -11.30 -0.31 0.21
CA ALA A 71 -11.77 0.65 -0.79
C ALA A 71 -10.82 0.78 -1.99
N ALA A 72 -9.53 0.53 -1.78
CA ALA A 72 -8.53 0.50 -2.85
C ALA A 72 -8.40 -0.87 -3.54
N GLY A 73 -9.20 -1.87 -3.15
CA GLY A 73 -9.21 -3.20 -3.77
C GLY A 73 -8.23 -4.18 -3.15
N ALA A 74 -7.86 -4.02 -1.87
CA ALA A 74 -7.12 -5.04 -1.15
C ALA A 74 -7.89 -6.37 -1.17
N GLU A 75 -7.18 -7.46 -1.45
CA GLU A 75 -7.73 -8.81 -1.45
C GLU A 75 -7.78 -9.35 -0.03
N ILE A 76 -8.93 -9.92 0.33
CA ILE A 76 -9.09 -10.61 1.60
C ILE A 76 -8.53 -12.02 1.43
N ASN A 77 -7.35 -12.25 2.00
CA ASN A 77 -6.74 -13.57 2.12
C ASN A 77 -6.80 -13.97 3.61
N PHE A 78 -7.31 -15.17 3.90
CA PHE A 78 -7.47 -15.72 5.24
C PHE A 78 -6.41 -16.77 5.56
#